data_AF-A0A536X107-F1
#
_entry.id   AF-A0A536X107-F1
#
_cell.length_a   1.000
_cell.length_b   1.000
_cell.length_c   1.000
_cell.angle_alpha   90.00
_cell.angle_beta   90.00
_cell.angle_gamma   90.00
#
_symmetry.space_group_name_H-M   'P 1'
#
loop_
_entity.id
_entity.type
_entity.pdbx_description
1 polymer ?
#
loop_
_entity_poly.entity_id
_entity_poly.type
_entity_poly.pdbx_seq_one_letter_code
_entity_poly.pdbx_strand_id
1 'polypeptide(L)'
;MKRQLIAQLVESSRLLRNYIDNRAKGRGTTRAQWIVLFRLRQQEGLSQVDLADVLELQPISLVRLLDRLVEHGLLERRHDPRDRRANRL
;
A
#
# COMPACT_ATOMS: atom_id res chain seq x y z
N MET A 1 -30.53 3.23 -16.04
CA MET A 1 -30.11 2.89 -14.65
C MET A 1 -28.71 2.31 -14.53
N LYS A 2 -28.41 1.08 -15.00
CA LYS A 2 -27.08 0.45 -14.77
C LYS A 2 -25.87 1.27 -15.27
N ARG A 3 -25.95 1.88 -16.46
CA ARG A 3 -24.88 2.73 -17.03
C ARG A 3 -24.60 3.98 -16.19
N GLN A 4 -25.64 4.59 -15.62
CA GLN A 4 -25.50 5.79 -14.80
C GLN A 4 -24.83 5.48 -13.46
N LEU A 5 -25.17 4.34 -12.84
CA LEU A 5 -24.49 3.87 -11.62
C LEU A 5 -23.00 3.59 -11.87
N ILE A 6 -22.66 2.93 -12.98
CA ILE A 6 -21.26 2.69 -13.35
C ILE A 6 -20.51 4.01 -13.53
N ALA A 7 -21.09 4.97 -14.24
CA ALA A 7 -20.48 6.28 -14.42
C ALA A 7 -20.23 7.01 -13.08
N GLN A 8 -21.20 6.97 -12.16
CA GLN A 8 -21.06 7.56 -10.84
C GLN A 8 -19.98 6.88 -9.99
N LEU A 9 -19.87 5.55 -10.04
CA LEU A 9 -18.82 4.80 -9.36
C LEU A 9 -17.43 5.13 -9.91
N VAL A 10 -17.29 5.21 -11.23
CA VAL A 10 -16.02 5.59 -11.88
C VAL A 10 -15.61 7.00 -11.49
N GLU A 11 -16.55 7.94 -11.51
CA GLU A 11 -16.30 9.33 -11.15
C GLU A 11 -15.94 9.49 -9.67
N SER A 12 -16.70 8.84 -8.78
CA SER A 12 -16.41 8.83 -7.34
C SER A 12 -15.03 8.23 -7.06
N SER A 13 -14.67 7.14 -7.74
CA SER A 13 -13.35 6.52 -7.64
C SER A 13 -12.24 7.46 -8.13
N ARG A 14 -12.49 8.25 -9.19
CA ARG A 14 -11.54 9.25 -9.70
C ARG A 14 -11.31 10.37 -8.69
N LEU A 15 -12.38 10.91 -8.12
CA LEU A 15 -12.31 11.96 -7.09
C LEU A 15 -11.56 11.45 -5.84
N LEU A 16 -11.88 10.23 -5.39
CA LEU A 16 -11.18 9.61 -4.27
C LEU A 16 -9.68 9.42 -4.56
N ARG A 17 -9.32 8.94 -5.76
CA ARG A 17 -7.92 8.80 -6.18
C ARG A 17 -7.20 10.15 -6.12
N ASN A 18 -7.78 11.20 -6.70
CA ASN A 18 -7.18 12.54 -6.71
C ASN A 18 -6.99 13.11 -5.30
N TYR A 19 -7.97 12.90 -4.41
CA TYR A 19 -7.88 13.32 -3.02
C TYR A 19 -6.70 12.64 -2.29
N ILE A 20 -6.58 11.32 -2.45
CA ILE A 20 -5.49 10.55 -1.83
C ILE A 20 -4.14 10.97 -2.42
N ASP A 21 -4.04 11.11 -3.75
CA ASP A 21 -2.80 11.52 -4.43
C ASP A 21 -2.33 12.90 -3.96
N ASN A 22 -3.24 13.88 -3.82
CA ASN A 22 -2.89 15.21 -3.32
C ASN A 22 -2.41 15.16 -1.86
N ARG A 23 -3.09 14.39 -1.00
CA ARG A 23 -2.71 14.24 0.40
C ARG A 23 -1.36 13.52 0.55
N ALA A 24 -1.10 12.53 -0.29
CA ALA A 24 0.15 11.78 -0.32
C ALA A 24 1.31 12.68 -0.76
N LYS A 25 1.13 13.48 -1.83
CA LYS A 25 2.14 14.46 -2.28
C LYS A 25 2.53 15.45 -1.20
N GLY A 26 1.56 15.97 -0.44
CA GLY A 26 1.81 16.88 0.69
C GLY A 26 2.65 16.27 1.82
N ARG A 27 2.87 14.95 1.81
CA ARG A 27 3.72 14.23 2.78
C ARG A 27 4.94 13.57 2.14
N GLY A 28 5.25 13.90 0.89
CA GLY A 28 6.36 13.29 0.15
C GLY A 28 6.14 11.81 -0.21
N THR A 29 4.89 11.33 -0.24
CA THR A 29 4.58 9.91 -0.52
C THR A 29 3.69 9.75 -1.76
N THR A 30 3.40 8.50 -2.14
CA THR A 30 2.47 8.14 -3.23
C THR A 30 1.24 7.42 -2.69
N ARG A 31 0.15 7.36 -3.47
CA ARG A 31 -1.04 6.58 -3.12
C ARG A 31 -0.75 5.09 -2.94
N ALA A 32 0.14 4.51 -3.76
CA ALA A 32 0.52 3.11 -3.62
C ALA A 32 1.16 2.83 -2.25
N GLN A 33 2.00 3.74 -1.76
CA GLN A 33 2.58 3.67 -0.41
C GLN A 33 1.51 3.78 0.69
N TRP A 34 0.49 4.64 0.51
CA TRP A 34 -0.61 4.73 1.46
C TRP A 34 -1.47 3.47 1.52
N ILE A 35 -1.70 2.83 0.37
CA ILE A 35 -2.44 1.57 0.32
C ILE A 35 -1.68 0.48 1.09
N VAL A 36 -0.35 0.43 0.94
CA VAL A 36 0.52 -0.48 1.73
C VAL A 36 0.36 -0.21 3.22
N LEU A 37 0.53 1.05 3.67
CA LEU A 37 0.38 1.43 5.08
C LEU A 37 -1.02 1.12 5.64
N PHE A 38 -2.06 1.36 4.85
CA PHE A 38 -3.44 1.06 5.25
C PHE A 38 -3.64 -0.44 5.45
N ARG A 39 -3.12 -1.29 4.56
CA ARG A 39 -3.21 -2.75 4.72
C ARG A 39 -2.43 -3.24 5.94
N LEU A 40 -1.20 -2.77 6.12
CA LEU A 40 -0.39 -3.14 7.28
C LEU A 40 -1.04 -2.73 8.60
N ARG A 41 -1.71 -1.56 8.66
CA ARG A 41 -2.49 -1.16 9.84
C ARG A 41 -3.66 -2.10 10.15
N GLN A 42 -4.32 -2.62 9.12
CA GLN A 42 -5.45 -3.55 9.29
C GLN A 42 -5.00 -4.95 9.68
N GLN A 43 -3.79 -5.34 9.28
CA GLN A 43 -3.23 -6.66 9.51
C GLN A 43 -1.71 -6.59 9.61
N GLU A 44 -1.21 -6.41 10.83
CA GLU A 44 0.22 -6.36 11.12
C GLU A 44 0.87 -7.76 11.00
N GLY A 45 2.18 -7.80 10.73
CA GLY A 45 2.96 -9.04 10.73
C GLY A 45 2.78 -9.92 9.50
N LEU A 46 2.15 -9.39 8.43
CA LEU A 46 2.14 -10.02 7.12
C LEU A 46 3.57 -10.19 6.60
N SER A 47 3.83 -11.31 5.90
CA SER A 47 5.04 -11.42 5.10
C SER A 47 4.95 -10.51 3.88
N GLN A 48 6.09 -10.19 3.27
CA GLN A 48 6.11 -9.45 2.00
C GLN A 48 5.39 -10.18 0.87
N VAL A 49 5.39 -11.52 0.88
CA VAL A 49 4.71 -12.34 -0.12
C VAL A 49 3.21 -12.18 0.05
N ASP A 50 2.69 -12.38 1.26
CA ASP A 50 1.26 -12.25 1.54
C ASP A 50 0.74 -10.84 1.23
N LEU A 51 1.54 -9.81 1.56
CA LEU A 51 1.19 -8.44 1.27
C LEU A 51 1.18 -8.13 -0.23
N ALA A 52 2.06 -8.77 -1.02
CA ALA A 52 2.08 -8.62 -2.47
C ALA A 52 0.82 -9.24 -3.08
N ASP A 53 0.43 -10.42 -2.60
CA ASP A 53 -0.77 -11.13 -3.07
C ASP A 53 -2.05 -10.35 -2.72
N VAL A 54 -2.20 -9.89 -1.47
CA VAL A 54 -3.35 -9.10 -1.02
C VAL A 54 -3.50 -7.78 -1.78
N LEU A 55 -2.39 -7.19 -2.19
CA LEU A 55 -2.38 -5.94 -2.95
C LEU A 55 -2.37 -6.14 -4.47
N GLU A 56 -2.34 -7.39 -4.94
CA GLU A 56 -2.19 -7.76 -6.35
C GLU A 56 -0.99 -7.04 -7.00
N LEU A 57 0.10 -6.92 -6.25
CA LEU A 57 1.35 -6.28 -6.70
C LEU A 57 2.38 -7.33 -7.07
N GLN A 58 3.16 -7.03 -8.11
CA GLN A 58 4.38 -7.78 -8.36
C GLN A 58 5.33 -7.65 -7.16
N PRO A 59 5.99 -8.73 -6.70
CA PRO A 59 6.86 -8.69 -5.52
C PRO A 59 7.90 -7.57 -5.58
N ILE A 60 8.54 -7.38 -6.74
CA ILE A 60 9.53 -6.31 -6.94
C ILE A 60 8.94 -4.89 -6.78
N SER A 61 7.68 -4.71 -7.15
CA SER A 61 6.97 -3.43 -6.99
C SER A 61 6.68 -3.17 -5.52
N LEU A 62 6.27 -4.20 -4.77
CA LEU A 62 6.05 -4.06 -3.33
C LEU A 62 7.36 -3.73 -2.61
N VAL A 63 8.45 -4.45 -2.90
CA VAL A 63 9.76 -4.20 -2.27
C VAL A 63 10.17 -2.72 -2.41
N ARG A 64 10.05 -2.16 -3.61
CA ARG A 64 10.35 -0.74 -3.87
C ARG A 64 9.46 0.23 -3.08
N LEU A 65 8.18 -0.09 -2.90
CA LEU A 65 7.27 0.72 -2.09
C LEU A 65 7.66 0.69 -0.62
N LEU A 66 7.99 -0.49 -0.11
CA LEU A 66 8.42 -0.71 1.26
C LEU A 66 9.76 -0.03 1.55
N ASP A 67 10.74 -0.12 0.64
CA ASP A 67 12.05 0.53 0.79
C ASP A 67 11.86 2.04 0.97
N ARG A 68 11.08 2.68 0.10
CA ARG A 68 10.80 4.12 0.23
C ARG A 68 10.00 4.48 1.49
N LEU A 69 9.12 3.60 1.95
CA LEU A 69 8.40 3.82 3.21
C LEU A 69 9.36 3.78 4.42
N VAL A 70 10.36 2.90 4.39
CA VAL A 70 11.43 2.83 5.39
C VAL A 70 12.33 4.07 5.30
N GLU A 71 12.74 4.48 4.10
CA GLU A 71 13.51 5.71 3.87
C GLU A 71 12.81 6.96 4.42
N HIS A 72 11.47 6.99 4.35
CA HIS A 72 10.66 8.09 4.90
C HIS A 72 10.37 7.94 6.40
N GLY A 73 10.87 6.90 7.06
CA GLY A 73 10.61 6.63 8.49
C GLY A 73 9.16 6.27 8.80
N LEU A 74 8.40 5.82 7.81
CA LEU A 74 6.98 5.46 7.94
C LEU A 74 6.77 3.96 8.20
N LEU A 75 7.82 3.16 8.05
CA LEU A 75 7.79 1.72 8.25
C LEU A 75 9.15 1.23 8.78
N GLU A 76 9.14 0.18 9.58
CA GLU A 76 10.34 -0.54 10.02
C GLU A 76 10.28 -1.99 9.53
N ARG A 77 11.41 -2.56 9.13
CA ARG A 77 11.52 -4.00 8.85
C ARG A 77 12.09 -4.70 10.07
N ARG A 78 11.42 -5.75 10.54
CA ARG A 78 11.91 -6.57 11.66
C ARG A 78 12.16 -7.99 11.18
N HIS A 79 13.30 -8.56 11.54
CA HIS A 79 13.57 -9.98 11.26
C HIS A 79 12.56 -10.87 11.98
N ASP A 80 12.08 -11.91 11.29
CA ASP A 80 11.28 -12.93 11.94
C ASP A 80 12.17 -13.74 12.90
N PRO A 81 11.81 -13.85 14.19
CA PRO A 81 12.60 -14.62 15.16
C PRO A 81 12.65 -16.14 14.86
N ARG A 82 11.72 -16.66 14.05
CA ARG A 82 11.60 -18.08 13.69
C ARG A 82 12.21 -18.39 12.32
N ASP A 83 12.36 -17.39 11.45
CA ASP A 83 13.01 -17.53 10.15
C ASP A 83 13.82 -16.28 9.80
N ARG A 84 15.16 -16.40 9.90
CA ARG A 84 16.08 -15.28 9.60
C ARG A 84 16.05 -14.83 8.15
N ARG A 85 15.48 -15.63 7.23
CA ARG A 85 15.31 -15.28 5.82
C ARG A 85 14.03 -14.46 5.58
N ALA A 86 13.11 -14.43 6.54
CA ALA A 86 11.87 -13.68 6.47
C ALA A 86 11.96 -12.33 7.22
N ASN A 87 11.40 -11.29 6.61
CA ASN A 87 11.19 -9.99 7.24
C ASN A 87 9.69 -9.79 7.48
N ARG A 88 9.33 -9.40 8.70
CA ARG A 88 7.97 -8.94 9.05
C ARG A 88 7.89 -7.43 8.91
N LEU A 89 6.69 -6.98 8.54
CA LEU A 89 6.31 -5.59 8.33
C LEU A 89 5.20 -5.16 9.28
#